data_AF-A0A7J7KFN4-F1
#
_entry.id   AF-A0A7J7KFN4-F1
#
_cell.length_a   1.000
_cell.length_b   1.000
_cell.length_c   1.000
_cell.angle_alpha   90.00
_cell.angle_beta   90.00
_cell.angle_gamma   90.00
#
_symmetry.space_group_name_H-M   'P 1'
#
loop_
_entity.id
_entity.type
_entity.pdbx_description
1 polymer ?
#
loop_
_entity_poly.entity_id
_entity_poly.type
_entity_poly.pdbx_seq_one_letter_code
_entity_poly.pdbx_strand_id
1 'polypeptide(L)'
;MVKKCICQICVCGRHRCPHRPFTAKGSGPCAFSEYHDEYKKKNGGKLPSFKPTHQPIKNSDPMSDKTTQRVDFIKHPGMRPVFRQPEQYIKPGGDIDTMTSYKKDYVPKDVAPPKAFRRDDARKVQGRFEGDPTYRSDYRKWALPEKKLYHDPNLYKAPDAPFEGEPTYKSDYHKHPFSMRQSLRPDEGL
;
A
#
# COMPACT_ATOMS: atom_id res chain seq x y z
N MET A 1 -127.95 68.59 81.57
CA MET A 1 -126.65 67.99 81.24
C MET A 1 -126.48 66.71 82.06
N VAL A 2 -126.47 65.54 81.42
CA VAL A 2 -126.34 64.25 82.10
C VAL A 2 -124.86 63.99 82.41
N LYS A 3 -124.50 63.86 83.69
CA LYS A 3 -123.13 63.52 84.12
C LYS A 3 -122.86 62.06 83.71
N LYS A 4 -121.95 61.82 82.77
CA LYS A 4 -121.53 60.46 82.35
C LYS A 4 -120.56 59.87 83.38
N CYS A 5 -120.74 58.61 83.78
CA CYS A 5 -119.79 57.92 84.69
C CYS A 5 -118.47 57.64 83.95
N ILE A 6 -117.36 57.62 84.68
CA ILE A 6 -116.00 57.33 84.17
C ILE A 6 -115.93 55.99 83.39
N CYS A 7 -116.82 55.04 83.67
CA CYS A 7 -116.96 53.78 82.90
C CYS A 7 -117.24 54.00 81.41
N GLN A 8 -117.86 55.12 81.03
CA GLN A 8 -118.18 55.42 79.64
C GLN A 8 -117.05 56.15 78.90
N ILE A 9 -115.94 56.47 79.59
CA ILE A 9 -114.80 57.23 79.06
C ILE A 9 -113.52 56.38 79.09
N CYS A 10 -113.31 55.57 80.13
CA CYS A 10 -112.11 54.72 80.24
C CYS A 10 -112.39 53.25 79.94
N VAL A 11 -111.79 52.74 78.86
CA VAL A 11 -111.76 51.31 78.49
C VAL A 11 -110.81 50.48 79.37
N CYS A 12 -110.02 51.14 80.20
CA CYS A 12 -109.01 50.53 81.07
C CYS A 12 -109.55 49.59 82.16
N GLY A 13 -110.87 49.60 82.42
CA GLY A 13 -111.56 48.69 83.35
C GLY A 13 -111.16 48.77 84.83
N ARG A 14 -110.14 49.58 85.19
CA ARG A 14 -109.55 49.69 86.54
C ARG A 14 -109.81 51.06 87.17
N HIS A 15 -111.06 51.47 87.29
CA HIS A 15 -111.45 52.67 88.04
C HIS A 15 -112.58 52.35 89.01
N ARG A 16 -112.61 53.03 90.17
CA ARG A 16 -113.71 52.92 91.12
C ARG A 16 -114.81 53.92 90.71
N CYS A 17 -115.89 53.45 90.09
CA CYS A 17 -117.09 54.29 89.87
C CYS A 17 -118.10 54.01 91.01
N PRO A 18 -118.72 55.05 91.61
CA PRO A 18 -119.73 54.88 92.67
C PRO A 18 -120.88 53.93 92.29
N HIS A 19 -121.21 53.85 91.00
CA HIS A 19 -122.26 52.97 90.48
C HIS A 19 -121.89 51.47 90.51
N ARG A 20 -120.61 51.11 90.68
CA ARG A 20 -120.13 49.73 90.76
C ARG A 20 -119.03 49.63 91.81
N PRO A 21 -119.37 49.46 93.10
CA PRO A 21 -118.39 49.41 94.18
C PRO A 21 -117.51 48.14 94.17
N PHE A 22 -117.83 47.13 93.36
CA PHE A 22 -117.06 45.90 93.24
C PHE A 22 -116.38 45.82 91.86
N THR A 23 -115.13 46.29 91.76
CA THR A 23 -114.29 46.05 90.57
C THR A 23 -113.28 44.94 90.86
N ALA A 24 -113.28 43.92 90.01
CA ALA A 24 -112.36 42.79 90.07
C ALA A 24 -110.91 43.29 89.92
N LYS A 25 -110.03 42.88 90.84
CA LYS A 25 -108.60 43.22 90.83
C LYS A 25 -107.95 42.59 89.60
N GLY A 26 -107.73 43.40 88.56
CA GLY A 26 -106.89 43.01 87.42
C GLY A 26 -105.45 42.85 87.87
N SER A 27 -104.97 41.61 87.91
CA SER A 27 -103.59 41.22 88.19
C SER A 27 -102.66 41.73 87.09
N GLY A 28 -101.53 42.34 87.48
CA GLY A 28 -100.44 42.73 86.59
C GLY A 28 -100.29 44.24 86.34
N PRO A 29 -99.05 44.76 86.29
CA PRO A 29 -98.76 46.17 85.99
C PRO A 29 -99.20 46.55 84.57
N CYS A 30 -99.57 47.82 84.38
CA CYS A 30 -100.12 48.35 83.13
C CYS A 30 -99.11 48.23 81.97
N ALA A 31 -99.41 47.38 80.99
CA ALA A 31 -98.50 46.99 79.90
C ALA A 31 -98.50 47.97 78.70
N PHE A 32 -98.78 49.25 78.92
CA PHE A 32 -98.80 50.29 77.87
C PHE A 32 -97.84 51.43 78.25
N SER A 33 -96.56 51.12 78.43
CA SER A 33 -95.52 52.14 78.60
C SER A 33 -94.93 52.49 77.25
N GLU A 34 -94.75 53.79 76.97
CA GLU A 34 -94.11 54.33 75.75
C GLU A 34 -92.81 53.60 75.40
N TYR A 35 -92.04 53.21 76.43
CA TYR A 35 -90.80 52.46 76.31
C TYR A 35 -90.90 51.16 75.49
N HIS A 36 -91.99 50.40 75.64
CA HIS A 36 -92.14 49.11 74.97
C HIS A 36 -92.55 49.24 73.50
N ASP A 37 -93.20 50.35 73.14
CA ASP A 37 -93.58 50.62 71.75
C ASP A 37 -92.43 51.23 70.95
N GLU A 38 -91.64 52.12 71.54
CA GLU A 38 -90.56 52.82 70.84
C GLU A 38 -89.29 51.96 70.65
N TYR A 39 -88.90 51.15 71.63
CA TYR A 39 -87.61 50.46 71.62
C TYR A 39 -87.72 48.99 71.17
N LYS A 40 -87.91 48.79 69.85
CA LYS A 40 -87.82 47.48 69.20
C LYS A 40 -86.44 47.28 68.55
N LYS A 41 -85.87 46.07 68.65
CA LYS A 41 -84.56 45.75 68.04
C LYS A 41 -84.60 45.91 66.52
N LYS A 42 -83.84 46.87 65.99
CA LYS A 42 -83.68 47.11 64.55
C LYS A 42 -82.51 46.24 64.03
N ASN A 43 -82.76 45.39 63.05
CA ASN A 43 -81.69 44.61 62.39
C ASN A 43 -81.22 45.34 61.13
N GLY A 44 -80.06 46.00 61.20
CA GLY A 44 -79.37 46.57 60.03
C GLY A 44 -78.32 45.60 59.49
N GLY A 45 -78.40 45.22 58.22
CA GLY A 45 -77.37 44.42 57.55
C GLY A 45 -76.06 45.20 57.35
N LYS A 46 -74.94 44.49 57.16
CA LYS A 46 -73.65 45.12 56.81
C LYS A 46 -73.70 45.69 55.39
N LEU A 47 -73.18 46.89 55.18
CA LEU A 47 -73.05 47.48 53.84
C LEU A 47 -72.05 46.70 52.97
N PRO A 48 -72.27 46.64 51.64
CA PRO A 48 -71.31 46.04 50.71
C PRO A 48 -70.02 46.86 50.60
N SER A 49 -68.92 46.18 50.32
CA SER A 49 -67.60 46.78 50.13
C SER A 49 -67.51 47.51 48.79
N PHE A 50 -67.10 48.78 48.81
CA PHE A 50 -66.77 49.60 47.63
C PHE A 50 -65.29 49.55 47.23
N LYS A 51 -64.53 48.58 47.73
CA LYS A 51 -63.10 48.46 47.38
C LYS A 51 -62.94 47.96 45.93
N PRO A 52 -62.11 48.61 45.10
CA PRO A 52 -61.84 48.16 43.74
C PRO A 52 -61.13 46.80 43.77
N THR A 53 -61.63 45.87 42.96
CA THR A 53 -61.04 44.53 42.77
C THR A 53 -59.74 44.62 42.00
N HIS A 54 -58.65 44.13 42.59
CA HIS A 54 -57.33 44.10 41.96
C HIS A 54 -57.31 43.08 40.81
N GLN A 55 -57.38 43.55 39.57
CA GLN A 55 -57.22 42.73 38.37
C GLN A 55 -55.73 42.62 38.01
N PRO A 56 -55.22 41.42 37.68
CA PRO A 56 -53.83 41.28 37.23
C PRO A 56 -53.64 41.93 35.86
N ILE A 57 -52.58 42.73 35.73
CA ILE A 57 -52.18 43.35 34.46
C ILE A 57 -51.75 42.22 33.50
N LYS A 58 -52.42 42.11 32.36
CA LYS A 58 -52.07 41.16 31.29
C LYS A 58 -51.44 41.93 30.14
N ASN A 59 -50.16 41.68 29.86
CA ASN A 59 -49.50 42.15 28.64
C ASN A 59 -49.72 41.07 27.56
N SER A 60 -50.37 41.43 26.46
CA SER A 60 -50.71 40.50 25.36
C SER A 60 -49.63 40.40 24.28
N ASP A 61 -48.61 41.25 24.34
CA ASP A 61 -47.66 41.39 23.23
C ASP A 61 -46.42 40.51 23.45
N PRO A 62 -45.99 39.74 22.43
CA PRO A 62 -44.78 38.96 22.52
C PRO A 62 -43.55 39.86 22.58
N MET A 63 -42.53 39.42 23.31
CA MET A 63 -41.24 40.12 23.39
C MET A 63 -40.55 40.14 22.01
N SER A 64 -39.96 41.28 21.63
CA SER A 64 -39.22 41.42 20.36
C SER A 64 -37.95 40.57 20.37
N ASP A 65 -37.77 39.73 19.34
CA ASP A 65 -36.58 38.87 19.13
C ASP A 65 -35.47 39.56 18.29
N LYS A 66 -35.63 40.87 18.02
CA LYS A 66 -34.67 41.66 17.26
C LYS A 66 -33.68 42.31 18.22
N THR A 67 -32.52 41.68 18.40
CA THR A 67 -31.37 42.30 19.08
C THR A 67 -30.53 43.07 18.07
N THR A 68 -29.80 44.10 18.53
CA THR A 68 -28.86 44.87 17.69
C THR A 68 -27.87 43.96 16.97
N GLN A 69 -27.31 42.98 17.69
CA GLN A 69 -26.41 42.00 17.11
C GLN A 69 -27.01 41.23 15.93
N ARG A 70 -28.28 40.83 16.03
CA ARG A 70 -28.95 40.03 14.99
C ARG A 70 -29.31 40.87 13.75
N VAL A 71 -29.48 42.17 13.93
CA VAL A 71 -29.77 43.11 12.84
C VAL A 71 -28.47 43.59 12.18
N ASP A 72 -27.43 43.86 12.96
CA ASP A 72 -26.22 44.52 12.49
C ASP A 72 -25.21 43.53 11.87
N PHE A 73 -25.15 42.29 12.36
CA PHE A 73 -24.16 41.29 11.93
C PHE A 73 -24.75 40.25 10.98
N ILE A 74 -25.13 40.69 9.78
CA ILE A 74 -25.64 39.82 8.71
C ILE A 74 -24.50 39.46 7.75
N LYS A 75 -24.54 38.25 7.18
CA LYS A 75 -23.60 37.83 6.14
C LYS A 75 -23.80 38.66 4.87
N HIS A 76 -22.89 39.59 4.61
CA HIS A 76 -22.86 40.32 3.34
C HIS A 76 -22.32 39.43 2.21
N PRO A 77 -22.85 39.55 0.97
CA PRO A 77 -22.28 38.87 -0.18
C PRO A 77 -20.85 39.39 -0.44
N GLY A 78 -19.88 38.49 -0.42
CA GLY A 78 -18.48 38.83 -0.72
C GLY A 78 -18.27 38.99 -2.22
N MET A 79 -17.63 40.09 -2.62
CA MET A 79 -17.14 40.27 -3.98
C MET A 79 -15.89 39.40 -4.19
N ARG A 80 -15.83 38.64 -5.27
CA ARG A 80 -14.61 37.90 -5.63
C ARG A 80 -13.56 38.90 -6.14
N PRO A 81 -12.29 38.78 -5.73
CA PRO A 81 -11.21 39.58 -6.29
C PRO A 81 -11.14 39.39 -7.82
N VAL A 82 -11.02 40.49 -8.56
CA VAL A 82 -10.82 40.45 -10.01
C VAL A 82 -9.38 40.00 -10.28
N PHE A 83 -9.21 38.79 -10.84
CA PHE A 83 -7.91 38.29 -11.25
C PHE A 83 -7.50 38.94 -12.58
N ARG A 84 -6.43 39.73 -12.59
CA ARG A 84 -5.84 40.24 -13.84
C ARG A 84 -4.92 39.17 -14.42
N GLN A 85 -5.21 38.69 -15.62
CA GLN A 85 -4.27 37.84 -16.34
C GLN A 85 -3.09 38.69 -16.85
N PRO A 86 -1.84 38.23 -16.69
CA PRO A 86 -0.69 38.92 -17.25
C PRO A 86 -0.75 38.90 -18.78
N GLU A 87 -0.33 39.99 -19.40
CA GLU A 87 -0.28 40.12 -20.84
C GLU A 87 0.72 39.11 -21.43
N GLN A 88 0.36 38.44 -22.53
CA GLN A 88 1.20 37.43 -23.16
C GLN A 88 2.34 38.10 -23.91
N TYR A 89 3.57 37.59 -23.73
CA TYR A 89 4.75 38.11 -24.39
C TYR A 89 4.69 37.88 -25.91
N ILE A 90 4.87 38.94 -26.69
CA ILE A 90 5.00 38.91 -28.14
C ILE A 90 6.48 38.91 -28.50
N LYS A 91 6.96 37.81 -29.10
CA LYS A 91 8.34 37.74 -29.60
C LYS A 91 8.51 38.73 -30.76
N PRO A 92 9.54 39.60 -30.74
CA PRO A 92 9.87 40.43 -31.89
C PRO A 92 10.20 39.52 -33.08
N GLY A 93 9.66 39.85 -34.25
CA GLY A 93 9.96 39.12 -35.48
C GLY A 93 11.37 39.40 -35.96
N GLY A 94 12.06 38.36 -36.43
CA GLY A 94 13.39 38.45 -37.01
C GLY A 94 14.25 37.24 -36.66
N ASP A 95 14.97 36.72 -37.64
CA ASP A 95 15.99 35.71 -37.42
C ASP A 95 17.31 36.37 -37.02
N ILE A 96 17.97 35.81 -36.02
CA ILE A 96 19.29 36.28 -35.60
C ILE A 96 20.34 35.62 -36.51
N ASP A 97 21.25 36.42 -37.09
CA ASP A 97 22.39 35.87 -37.81
C ASP A 97 23.31 35.11 -36.83
N THR A 98 23.35 33.79 -36.95
CA THR A 98 24.16 32.90 -36.10
C THR A 98 25.56 32.62 -36.67
N MET A 99 25.94 33.33 -37.73
CA MET A 99 27.23 33.18 -38.41
C MET A 99 28.32 34.01 -37.72
N THR A 100 29.03 33.37 -36.79
CA THR A 100 30.23 33.93 -36.18
C THR A 100 31.43 33.89 -37.14
N SER A 101 32.41 34.76 -36.92
CA SER A 101 33.70 34.73 -37.66
C SER A 101 34.34 33.34 -37.60
N TYR A 102 34.30 32.69 -36.43
CA TYR A 102 34.82 31.34 -36.24
C TYR A 102 34.21 30.32 -37.21
N LYS A 103 32.88 30.29 -37.38
CA LYS A 103 32.21 29.37 -38.32
C LYS A 103 32.56 29.67 -39.78
N LYS A 104 32.85 30.94 -40.11
CA LYS A 104 33.25 31.38 -41.45
C LYS A 104 34.70 30.98 -41.76
N ASP A 105 35.59 31.14 -40.77
CA ASP A 105 37.04 31.05 -40.99
C ASP A 105 37.59 29.63 -40.75
N TYR A 106 36.96 28.83 -39.89
CA TYR A 106 37.43 27.51 -39.47
C TYR A 106 36.57 26.37 -40.03
N VAL A 107 36.52 26.26 -41.36
CA VAL A 107 35.89 25.14 -42.07
C VAL A 107 36.94 24.03 -42.29
N PRO A 108 36.57 22.74 -42.21
CA PRO A 108 37.48 21.65 -42.58
C PRO A 108 38.02 21.87 -43.99
N LYS A 109 39.36 21.82 -44.12
CA LYS A 109 40.05 21.93 -45.40
C LYS A 109 40.48 20.54 -45.85
N ASP A 110 40.10 20.15 -47.06
CA ASP A 110 40.58 18.92 -47.67
C ASP A 110 42.04 19.10 -48.07
N VAL A 111 42.95 18.47 -47.33
CA VAL A 111 44.39 18.45 -47.61
C VAL A 111 44.78 17.05 -48.06
N ALA A 112 45.53 16.96 -49.17
CA ALA A 112 46.02 15.69 -49.66
C ALA A 112 46.94 15.00 -48.64
N PRO A 113 46.91 13.67 -48.52
CA PRO A 113 47.79 12.95 -47.60
C PRO A 113 49.26 13.17 -47.98
N PRO A 114 50.18 13.24 -47.00
CA PRO A 114 51.60 13.42 -47.26
C PRO A 114 52.14 12.25 -48.10
N LYS A 115 53.00 12.56 -49.07
CA LYS A 115 53.67 11.53 -49.87
C LYS A 115 54.63 10.74 -48.99
N ALA A 116 54.48 9.42 -48.96
CA ALA A 116 55.40 8.55 -48.25
C ALA A 116 56.78 8.58 -48.92
N PHE A 117 57.82 8.89 -48.14
CA PHE A 117 59.21 8.80 -48.57
C PHE A 117 59.77 7.44 -48.14
N ARG A 118 60.04 6.54 -49.10
CA ARG A 118 60.75 5.28 -48.85
C ARG A 118 62.22 5.46 -49.22
N ARG A 119 63.12 4.97 -48.36
CA ARG A 119 64.55 4.86 -48.69
C ARG A 119 64.71 3.71 -49.69
N ASP A 120 65.56 3.93 -50.70
CA ASP A 120 65.97 2.87 -51.61
C ASP A 120 66.90 1.91 -50.85
N ASP A 121 66.33 0.99 -50.08
CA ASP A 121 67.08 -0.05 -49.38
C ASP A 121 67.50 -1.13 -50.38
N ALA A 122 68.53 -0.85 -51.17
CA ALA A 122 69.17 -1.82 -52.04
C ALA A 122 70.69 -1.67 -52.02
N ARG A 123 71.31 -1.99 -50.88
CA ARG A 123 72.76 -2.18 -50.83
C ARG A 123 73.11 -3.49 -51.56
N LYS A 124 73.28 -3.41 -52.88
CA LYS A 124 73.76 -4.54 -53.70
C LYS A 124 75.23 -4.79 -53.34
N VAL A 125 75.51 -5.93 -52.70
CA VAL A 125 76.89 -6.41 -52.51
C VAL A 125 77.43 -6.79 -53.89
N GLN A 126 78.46 -6.07 -54.35
CA GLN A 126 79.14 -6.35 -55.61
C GLN A 126 80.20 -7.44 -55.37
N GLY A 127 80.11 -8.55 -56.10
CA GLY A 127 81.13 -9.60 -56.16
C GLY A 127 80.66 -10.97 -55.63
N ARG A 128 80.99 -12.03 -56.37
CA ARG A 128 80.81 -13.42 -55.94
C ARG A 128 82.01 -13.81 -55.07
N PHE A 129 81.76 -14.34 -53.88
CA PHE A 129 82.81 -14.87 -53.02
C PHE A 129 83.29 -16.23 -53.55
N GLU A 130 84.55 -16.31 -53.97
CA GLU A 130 85.20 -17.53 -54.44
C GLU A 130 86.18 -18.03 -53.37
N GLY A 131 85.63 -18.56 -52.28
CA GLY A 131 86.41 -19.21 -51.22
C GLY A 131 86.30 -20.72 -51.31
N ASP A 132 87.22 -21.37 -52.02
CA ASP A 132 87.41 -22.81 -51.91
C ASP A 132 88.40 -23.09 -50.76
N PRO A 133 87.95 -23.73 -49.67
CA PRO A 133 88.82 -24.02 -48.53
C PRO A 133 89.86 -25.09 -48.88
N THR A 134 91.07 -24.97 -48.33
CA THR A 134 92.20 -25.88 -48.59
C THR A 134 91.88 -27.35 -48.27
N TYR A 135 91.04 -27.61 -47.27
CA TYR A 135 90.60 -28.98 -46.95
C TYR A 135 89.98 -29.71 -48.17
N ARG A 136 89.30 -28.97 -49.06
CA ARG A 136 88.64 -29.54 -50.25
C ARG A 136 89.66 -30.07 -51.27
N SER A 137 90.82 -29.42 -51.42
CA SER A 137 91.92 -29.93 -52.25
C SER A 137 92.69 -31.05 -51.57
N ASP A 138 92.88 -30.93 -50.26
CA ASP A 138 93.82 -31.76 -49.51
C ASP A 138 93.24 -33.16 -49.22
N TYR A 139 91.93 -33.28 -49.01
CA TYR A 139 91.26 -34.52 -48.62
C TYR A 139 90.31 -35.03 -49.71
N ARG A 140 90.86 -35.34 -50.89
CA ARG A 140 90.11 -35.98 -51.98
C ARG A 140 90.11 -37.51 -51.87
N LYS A 141 89.10 -38.15 -52.46
CA LYS A 141 89.06 -39.62 -52.59
C LYS A 141 90.18 -40.06 -53.53
N TRP A 142 91.16 -40.78 -52.99
CA TRP A 142 92.25 -41.37 -53.78
C TRP A 142 91.79 -42.70 -54.38
N ALA A 143 92.04 -42.90 -55.68
CA ALA A 143 91.82 -44.18 -56.32
C ALA A 143 92.89 -45.16 -55.81
N LEU A 144 92.47 -46.14 -55.01
CA LEU A 144 93.34 -47.22 -54.56
C LEU A 144 93.51 -48.25 -55.69
N PRO A 145 94.70 -48.83 -55.87
CA PRO A 145 94.90 -49.90 -56.83
C PRO A 145 94.08 -51.14 -56.46
N GLU A 146 93.56 -51.85 -57.46
CA GLU A 146 92.83 -53.09 -57.24
C GLU A 146 93.72 -54.14 -56.54
N LYS A 147 93.23 -54.68 -55.42
CA LYS A 147 93.93 -55.72 -54.67
C LYS A 147 93.82 -57.04 -55.44
N LYS A 148 94.91 -57.49 -56.05
CA LYS A 148 95.00 -58.84 -56.62
C LYS A 148 94.99 -59.88 -55.50
N LEU A 149 93.98 -60.74 -55.49
CA LEU A 149 93.98 -61.94 -54.65
C LEU A 149 94.89 -62.98 -55.31
N TYR A 150 95.93 -63.44 -54.60
CA TYR A 150 96.93 -64.38 -55.14
C TYR A 150 96.52 -65.86 -54.97
N HIS A 151 95.31 -66.15 -54.49
CA HIS A 151 94.84 -67.52 -54.27
C HIS A 151 93.41 -67.67 -54.78
N ASP A 152 93.14 -68.83 -55.40
CA ASP A 152 91.79 -69.22 -55.84
C ASP A 152 90.86 -69.27 -54.62
N PRO A 153 89.65 -68.67 -54.64
CA PRO A 153 88.71 -68.86 -53.54
C PRO A 153 88.49 -70.36 -53.37
N ASN A 154 88.78 -70.91 -52.18
CA ASN A 154 88.62 -72.34 -51.85
C ASN A 154 87.19 -72.80 -52.18
N LEU A 155 86.98 -73.25 -53.41
CA LEU A 155 85.71 -73.75 -53.91
C LEU A 155 85.55 -75.17 -53.39
N TYR A 156 84.55 -75.36 -52.52
CA TYR A 156 84.20 -76.66 -51.95
C TYR A 156 83.96 -77.70 -53.04
N LYS A 157 84.60 -78.86 -52.93
CA LYS A 157 84.35 -80.02 -53.80
C LYS A 157 83.47 -81.03 -53.05
N ALA A 158 82.28 -81.29 -53.57
CA ALA A 158 81.39 -82.29 -52.99
C ALA A 158 81.94 -83.72 -53.21
N PRO A 159 81.72 -84.65 -52.27
CA PRO A 159 82.12 -86.05 -52.44
C PRO A 159 81.23 -86.77 -53.47
N ASP A 160 81.83 -87.66 -54.26
CA ASP A 160 81.14 -88.41 -55.34
C ASP A 160 80.27 -89.58 -54.84
N ALA A 161 80.51 -90.07 -53.63
CA ALA A 161 79.77 -91.20 -53.07
C ALA A 161 78.57 -90.73 -52.23
N PRO A 162 77.40 -91.42 -52.31
CA PRO A 162 76.25 -91.11 -51.47
C PRO A 162 76.52 -91.43 -50.00
N PHE A 163 75.82 -90.74 -49.11
CA PHE A 163 75.91 -90.97 -47.67
C PHE A 163 75.09 -92.20 -47.27
N GLU A 164 75.77 -93.27 -46.84
CA GLU A 164 75.15 -94.54 -46.41
C GLU A 164 75.01 -94.66 -44.88
N GLY A 165 74.55 -93.59 -44.22
CA GLY A 165 74.28 -93.64 -42.78
C GLY A 165 72.86 -94.08 -42.46
N GLU A 166 72.65 -95.34 -42.05
CA GLU A 166 71.38 -95.75 -41.45
C GLU A 166 71.38 -95.48 -39.93
N PRO A 167 70.35 -94.81 -39.38
CA PRO A 167 70.28 -94.51 -37.95
C PRO A 167 69.96 -95.78 -37.14
N THR A 168 70.61 -95.92 -35.99
CA THR A 168 70.50 -97.11 -35.10
C THR A 168 69.07 -97.43 -34.67
N TYR A 169 68.20 -96.43 -34.55
CA TYR A 169 66.78 -96.67 -34.26
C TYR A 169 66.12 -97.63 -35.25
N LYS A 170 66.50 -97.55 -36.53
CA LYS A 170 65.90 -98.33 -37.62
C LYS A 170 66.39 -99.79 -37.60
N SER A 171 67.61 -100.05 -37.12
CA SER A 171 68.10 -101.41 -36.87
C SER A 171 67.50 -102.00 -35.59
N ASP A 172 67.40 -101.20 -34.55
CA ASP A 172 67.17 -101.68 -33.19
C ASP A 172 65.68 -101.95 -32.89
N TYR A 173 64.77 -101.19 -33.50
CA TYR A 173 63.32 -101.31 -33.26
C TYR A 173 62.60 -101.89 -34.47
N HIS A 174 62.66 -103.20 -34.62
CA HIS A 174 61.87 -103.95 -35.60
C HIS A 174 60.69 -104.68 -34.95
N LYS A 175 59.63 -104.91 -35.71
CA LYS A 175 58.41 -105.52 -35.20
C LYS A 175 58.65 -107.00 -34.87
N HIS A 176 58.66 -107.33 -33.58
CA HIS A 176 58.72 -108.73 -33.14
C HIS A 176 57.37 -109.42 -33.30
N PRO A 177 57.35 -110.73 -33.65
CA PRO A 177 56.11 -111.50 -33.71
C PRO A 177 55.51 -111.64 -32.31
N PHE A 178 54.23 -111.35 -32.17
CA PHE A 178 53.49 -111.50 -30.93
C PHE A 178 52.68 -112.80 -30.97
N SER A 179 52.87 -113.68 -29.99
CA SER A 179 52.01 -114.85 -29.79
C SER A 179 50.91 -114.52 -28.79
N MET A 180 49.65 -114.80 -29.14
CA MET A 180 48.53 -114.67 -28.19
C MET A 180 48.75 -115.63 -27.01
N ARG A 181 48.65 -115.13 -25.77
CA ARG A 181 48.69 -115.99 -24.57
C ARG A 181 47.46 -116.90 -24.57
N GLN A 182 47.67 -118.19 -24.36
CA GLN A 182 46.59 -119.15 -24.20
C GLN A 182 45.95 -119.02 -22.81
N SER A 183 44.64 -119.28 -22.72
CA SER A 183 43.91 -119.25 -21.45
C SER A 183 44.26 -120.46 -20.58
N LEU A 184 44.50 -120.23 -19.29
CA LEU A 184 44.75 -121.27 -18.28
C LEU A 184 43.46 -121.85 -17.68
N ARG A 185 42.32 -121.68 -18.37
CA ARG A 185 41.06 -122.24 -17.90
C ARG A 185 41.15 -123.77 -18.02
N PRO A 186 40.90 -124.54 -16.95
CA PRO A 186 40.99 -125.99 -17.01
C PRO A 186 39.92 -126.55 -17.96
N ASP A 187 40.29 -127.64 -18.62
CA ASP A 187 39.52 -128.30 -19.67
C ASP A 187 38.41 -129.16 -19.04
N GLU A 188 37.15 -128.88 -19.37
CA GLU A 188 36.03 -129.75 -19.00
C GLU A 188 35.74 -130.69 -20.17
N GLY A 189 36.17 -131.95 -20.04
CA GLY A 189 35.97 -132.96 -21.08
C GLY A 189 34.56 -133.54 -21.11
N LEU A 190 33.85 -133.33 -22.23
CA LEU A 190 33.19 -134.34 -23.08
C LEU A 190 32.56 -133.69 -24.32
#